data_AF-A0A952BM05-F1
#
_entry.id   AF-A0A952BM05-F1
#
_cell.length_a   1.000
_cell.length_b   1.000
_cell.length_c   1.000
_cell.angle_alpha   90.00
_cell.angle_beta   90.00
_cell.angle_gamma   90.00
#
_symmetry.space_group_name_H-M   'P 1'
#
loop_
_entity.id
_entity.type
_entity.pdbx_description
1 polymer ?
#
loop_
_entity_poly.entity_id
_entity_poly.type
_entity_poly.pdbx_seq_one_letter_code
_entity_poly.pdbx_strand_id
1 'polypeptide(L)' 'MSGSRGEINNAVEAYHALGLEYGSSLLAVTAAFRKCAKKMHPDARKGDRSSEPELRRIIEAYQYLKDNVSMLQTE' A
#
# COMPACT_ATOMS: atom_id res chain seq x y z
N MET A 1 17.48 -16.00 0.93
CA MET A 1 16.10 -16.07 1.46
C MET A 1 15.30 -15.00 0.74
N SER A 2 14.64 -15.34 -0.36
CA SER A 2 14.00 -14.36 -1.25
C SER A 2 12.50 -14.38 -1.03
N GLY A 3 12.01 -13.44 -0.23
CA GLY A 3 10.60 -13.23 0.04
C GLY A 3 9.88 -12.64 -1.17
N SER A 4 9.60 -13.48 -2.16
CA SER A 4 8.59 -13.21 -3.17
C SER A 4 7.29 -13.91 -2.74
N ARG A 5 6.35 -13.17 -2.13
CA ARG A 5 4.93 -13.41 -2.35
C ARG A 5 4.05 -12.30 -1.84
N GLY A 6 3.02 -12.05 -2.65
CA GLY A 6 2.14 -10.90 -2.77
C GLY A 6 0.99 -10.82 -1.77
N GLU A 7 1.02 -11.52 -0.64
CA GLU A 7 -0.19 -11.74 0.16
C GLU A 7 -0.22 -10.73 1.31
N ILE A 8 -1.16 -9.78 1.29
CA ILE A 8 -1.44 -8.88 2.42
C ILE A 8 -2.46 -9.59 3.30
N ASN A 9 -2.02 -10.22 4.40
CA ASN A 9 -2.92 -11.01 5.26
C ASN A 9 -3.34 -10.28 6.54
N ASN A 10 -2.70 -9.15 6.87
CA ASN A 10 -2.94 -8.41 8.09
C ASN A 10 -2.66 -6.90 7.90
N ALA A 11 -3.17 -6.09 8.83
CA ALA A 11 -3.00 -4.64 8.77
C ALA A 11 -1.51 -4.24 8.81
N VAL A 12 -0.67 -4.95 9.57
CA VAL A 12 0.77 -4.69 9.66
C VAL A 12 1.44 -4.79 8.29
N GLU A 13 1.21 -5.88 7.54
CA GLU A 13 1.74 -6.04 6.18
C GLU A 13 1.20 -4.97 5.23
N ALA A 14 -0.08 -4.60 5.37
CA ALA A 14 -0.67 -3.55 4.56
C ALA A 14 0.03 -2.20 4.79
N TYR A 15 0.27 -1.82 6.05
CA TYR A 15 1.04 -0.60 6.38
C TYR A 15 2.46 -0.69 5.83
N HIS A 16 3.12 -1.84 6.01
CA HIS A 16 4.48 -2.06 5.55
C HIS A 16 4.60 -2.00 4.01
N ALA A 17 3.62 -2.49 3.28
CA ALA A 17 3.55 -2.41 1.81
C ALA A 17 3.40 -0.96 1.31
N LEU A 18 2.74 -0.10 2.09
CA LEU A 18 2.67 1.35 1.85
C LEU A 18 3.92 2.09 2.38
N GLY A 19 4.81 1.42 3.11
CA GLY A 19 5.97 2.04 3.76
C GLY A 19 5.59 2.88 4.98
N LEU A 20 4.55 2.48 5.69
CA LEU A 20 4.03 3.11 6.89
C LEU A 20 4.17 2.20 8.10
N GLU A 21 4.10 2.82 9.29
CA GLU A 21 4.11 2.11 10.55
C GLU A 21 2.68 1.65 10.92
N TYR A 22 2.58 0.51 11.61
CA TYR A 22 1.31 -0.01 12.10
C TYR A 22 0.66 0.98 13.07
N GLY A 23 -0.63 1.26 12.89
CA GLY A 23 -1.35 2.28 13.65
C GLY A 23 -1.32 3.68 13.04
N SER A 24 -0.75 3.84 11.84
CA SER A 24 -0.83 5.10 11.10
C SER A 24 -2.27 5.44 10.72
N SER A 25 -2.66 6.72 10.83
CA SER A 25 -4.00 7.18 10.47
C SER A 25 -4.26 7.09 8.96
N LEU A 26 -5.53 7.09 8.57
CA LEU A 26 -5.99 7.09 7.17
C LEU A 26 -5.33 8.18 6.31
N LEU A 27 -5.03 9.34 6.91
CA LEU A 27 -4.31 10.46 6.30
C LEU A 27 -2.90 10.05 5.84
N ALA A 28 -2.15 9.34 6.69
CA ALA A 28 -0.82 8.85 6.37
C ALA A 28 -0.88 7.77 5.27
N VAL A 29 -1.85 6.86 5.37
CA VAL A 29 -2.15 5.81 4.37
C VAL A 29 -2.40 6.42 2.99
N THR A 30 -3.25 7.44 2.91
CA THR A 30 -3.55 8.15 1.66
C THR A 30 -2.35 8.93 1.11
N ALA A 31 -1.56 9.55 2.00
CA ALA A 31 -0.35 10.30 1.60
C ALA A 31 0.75 9.38 1.05
N ALA A 32 0.96 8.23 1.68
CA ALA A 32 1.91 7.22 1.23
C ALA A 32 1.49 6.62 -0.11
N PHE A 33 0.20 6.28 -0.28
CA PHE A 33 -0.35 5.80 -1.55
C PHE A 33 -0.05 6.77 -2.71
N ARG A 34 -0.33 8.06 -2.52
CA ARG A 34 -0.03 9.11 -3.50
C ARG A 34 1.47 9.20 -3.83
N LYS A 35 2.35 9.07 -2.84
CA LYS A 35 3.81 9.07 -3.05
C LYS A 35 4.25 7.85 -3.85
N CYS A 36 3.78 6.65 -3.49
CA CYS A 36 4.10 5.41 -4.20
C CYS A 36 3.60 5.45 -5.64
N ALA A 37 2.35 5.88 -5.88
CA ALA A 37 1.79 6.01 -7.22
C ALA A 37 2.59 6.97 -8.12
N LYS A 38 3.05 8.12 -7.58
CA LYS A 38 3.94 9.04 -8.29
C LYS A 38 5.31 8.42 -8.59
N LYS A 39 5.86 7.63 -7.67
CA LYS A 39 7.17 6.97 -7.83
C LYS A 39 7.12 5.83 -8.85
N MET A 40 5.94 5.23 -9.00
CA MET A 40 5.67 4.10 -9.88
C MET A 40 5.13 4.54 -11.26
N HIS A 41 5.13 5.84 -11.55
CA HIS A 41 4.55 6.38 -12.78
C HIS A 41 5.30 5.85 -14.02
N PRO A 42 4.60 5.30 -15.02
CA PRO A 42 5.22 4.69 -16.21
C PRO A 42 6.03 5.70 -17.03
N ASP A 43 5.66 6.99 -16.94
CA ASP A 43 6.35 8.13 -17.54
C ASP A 43 7.80 8.28 -17.03
N ALA A 44 8.01 8.04 -15.72
CA ALA A 44 9.34 8.04 -15.11
C ALA A 44 10.08 6.70 -15.28
N ARG A 45 9.35 5.60 -15.51
CA ARG A 45 9.88 4.23 -15.57
C ARG A 45 10.07 3.71 -16.99
N LYS A 46 10.00 4.55 -18.02
CA LYS A 46 10.18 4.17 -19.45
C LYS A 46 9.32 2.95 -19.87
N GLY A 47 8.09 2.85 -19.36
CA GLY A 47 7.17 1.75 -19.73
C GLY A 47 7.45 0.40 -19.06
N ASP A 48 8.21 0.36 -17.96
CA ASP A 48 8.48 -0.87 -17.20
C ASP A 48 7.20 -1.38 -16.48
N ARG A 49 6.54 -2.37 -17.10
CA ARG A 49 5.30 -3.00 -16.61
C ARG A 49 5.51 -3.90 -15.39
N SER A 50 6.74 -4.10 -14.94
CA SER A 50 7.05 -4.89 -13.73
C SER A 50 6.43 -4.30 -12.46
N SER A 51 5.93 -3.07 -12.55
CA SER A 51 5.29 -2.32 -11.47
C SER A 51 3.83 -2.66 -11.24
N GLU A 52 3.14 -3.24 -12.23
CA GLU A 52 1.70 -3.58 -12.12
C GLU A 52 1.37 -4.48 -10.93
N PRO A 53 2.07 -5.60 -10.67
CA PRO A 53 1.75 -6.45 -9.53
C PRO A 53 1.99 -5.75 -8.18
N GLU A 54 3.01 -4.90 -8.10
CA GLU A 54 3.36 -4.18 -6.88
C GLU A 54 2.38 -3.03 -6.62
N LEU A 55 1.95 -2.30 -7.66
CA LEU A 55 0.89 -1.29 -7.56
C LEU A 55 -0.42 -1.93 -7.08
N ARG A 56 -0.81 -3.06 -7.66
CA ARG A 56 -2.04 -3.78 -7.29
C ARG A 56 -2.00 -4.17 -5.82
N ARG A 57 -0.84 -4.64 -5.32
CA ARG A 57 -0.63 -4.96 -3.90
C ARG A 57 -0.77 -3.74 -2.99
N ILE A 58 -0.23 -2.59 -3.38
CA ILE A 58 -0.36 -1.33 -2.63
C ILE A 58 -1.82 -0.84 -2.60
N ILE A 59 -2.55 -0.97 -3.71
CA ILE A 59 -3.97 -0.62 -3.80
C ILE A 59 -4.83 -1.52 -2.89
N GLU A 60 -4.53 -2.83 -2.87
CA GLU A 60 -5.22 -3.82 -2.03
C GLU A 60 -4.94 -3.56 -0.54
N ALA A 61 -3.68 -3.32 -0.17
CA ALA A 61 -3.28 -2.90 1.16
C ALA A 61 -4.00 -1.61 1.61
N TYR A 62 -4.06 -0.60 0.73
CA TYR A 62 -4.77 0.65 1.01
C TYR A 62 -6.26 0.42 1.29
N GLN A 63 -6.94 -0.39 0.48
CA GLN A 63 -8.36 -0.69 0.68
C GLN A 63 -8.60 -1.46 1.99
N TYR A 64 -7.76 -2.46 2.29
CA TYR A 64 -7.83 -3.23 3.52
C TYR A 64 -7.63 -2.34 4.76
N LEU A 65 -6.62 -1.47 4.74
CA LEU A 65 -6.39 -0.51 5.82
C LEU A 65 -7.51 0.51 5.94
N LYS A 66 -8.03 1.00 4.81
CA LYS A 66 -9.12 1.98 4.83
C LYS A 66 -10.35 1.38 5.51
N ASP A 67 -10.67 0.13 5.21
CA ASP A 67 -11.77 -0.60 5.83
C ASP A 67 -11.50 -0.91 7.32
N ASN A 68 -10.32 -1.44 7.65
CA ASN A 68 -9.93 -1.77 9.04
C ASN A 68 -9.85 -0.53 9.95
N VAL A 69 -9.23 0.55 9.47
CA VAL A 69 -9.11 1.81 10.23
C VAL A 69 -10.46 2.49 10.33
N SER A 70 -11.27 2.44 9.26
CA SER A 70 -12.64 2.95 9.32
C SER A 70 -13.50 2.17 10.31
N MET A 71 -13.27 0.86 10.48
CA MET A 71 -13.93 0.06 11.51
C MET A 71 -13.43 0.39 12.93
N LEU A 72 -12.13 0.68 13.11
CA LEU A 72 -11.53 0.97 14.42
C LEU A 72 -11.80 2.39 14.95
N GLN A 73 -12.27 3.33 14.13
CA GLN A 73 -12.50 4.74 14.54
C GLN A 73 -13.96 5.10 14.85
N THR A 74 -14.83 4.12 15.13
CA THR A 74 -16.22 4.37 15.53
C THR A 74 -16.47 3.88 16.96
N GLU A 75 -16.01 4.64 17.96
CA GLU A 75 -16.44 4.55 19.36
C GLU A 75 -16.54 5.95 19.98
#